data_AF-A0A9P9JNQ7-F1
#
_entry.id   AF-A0A9P9JNQ7-F1
#
_cell.length_a   1.000
_cell.length_b   1.000
_cell.length_c   1.000
_cell.angle_alpha   90.00
_cell.angle_beta   90.00
_cell.angle_gamma   90.00
#
_symmetry.space_group_name_H-M   'P 1'
#
loop_
_entity.id
_entity.type
_entity.pdbx_description
1 polymer ?
#
loop_
_entity_poly.entity_id
_entity_poly.type
_entity_poly.pdbx_seq_one_letter_code
_entity_poly.pdbx_strand_id
1 'polypeptide(L)'
;MSFYKYVHISELGNCVGSGMGGAAALRGMHKDRFLDRPLQNDIFQEAFVNTMSAWVNMLLLSSSGPIKTPTGACATAVESLEMGYGTIIQGKARVCFVGGFDDLGEEGSYEFGNMGATSNTVKEFTHGRAPREMSRPAASTRGGFMEPQGCGTQIIMTAKLALEMGVPIYGIVALTTTASDKIGRSIPAPVQGILTIAREKTSNKFPNPLLDIRYRRRQITQRKKEIQKWKASELKVLYHEMEATKTQGVPGSDYFQDRARHIEKEAAREEEELLQSMGNHFWREDPSIAPIRGALATWGLTIDDVAIASLHGTSTQVNEKNESSVIQQQLQHLGREKGNPVIAVFQKHLTGHPKGAAGAWMLNGCLQILGTGLIPGNRNADNVEPTMEEFDHIGFPCRNIQTDGVKAFSLTSFGFGQKGAQAVGMHPKYLFAVLGEDPYTEYCTKATARQRKACRYFHNGFINNSLFAGKSHAPYSDDQLSSVLLNPKPRVTEDKASGELRYDTNPTA
;
A
#
# COMPACT_ATOMS: atom_id res chain seq x y z
N MET A 1 9.72 -12.02 13.39
CA MET A 1 9.51 -11.98 14.87
C MET A 1 9.72 -10.60 15.50
N SER A 2 10.61 -9.71 15.05
CA SER A 2 10.82 -8.40 15.71
C SER A 2 9.58 -7.49 15.77
N PHE A 3 8.60 -7.68 14.89
CA PHE A 3 7.30 -7.00 14.96
C PHE A 3 6.61 -7.21 16.32
N TYR A 4 6.69 -8.42 16.87
CA TYR A 4 5.97 -8.81 18.09
C TYR A 4 6.53 -8.20 19.38
N LYS A 5 7.63 -7.44 19.29
CA LYS A 5 8.08 -6.54 20.37
C LYS A 5 7.13 -5.35 20.53
N TYR A 6 6.40 -4.99 19.47
CA TYR A 6 5.60 -3.77 19.37
C TYR A 6 4.11 -4.05 19.16
N VAL A 7 3.78 -5.08 18.40
CA VAL A 7 2.39 -5.43 18.04
C VAL A 7 2.00 -6.80 18.58
N HIS A 8 0.70 -7.01 18.75
CA HIS A 8 0.18 -8.33 19.05
C HIS A 8 0.29 -9.25 17.81
N ILE A 9 0.34 -10.58 18.00
CA ILE A 9 0.55 -11.51 16.90
C ILE A 9 -0.59 -11.53 15.86
N SER A 10 -1.78 -11.10 16.29
CA SER A 10 -2.95 -10.91 15.42
C SER A 10 -2.94 -9.60 14.62
N GLU A 11 -1.99 -8.69 14.87
CA GLU A 11 -1.97 -7.37 14.24
C GLU A 11 -0.99 -7.27 13.04
N LEU A 12 -0.41 -8.40 12.62
CA LEU A 12 0.42 -8.52 11.43
C LEU A 12 -0.36 -9.22 10.32
N GLY A 13 -0.78 -8.49 9.29
CA GLY A 13 -1.54 -9.05 8.18
C GLY A 13 -0.67 -9.43 6.97
N ASN A 14 -1.19 -10.33 6.15
CA ASN A 14 -0.69 -10.60 4.80
C ASN A 14 -1.82 -10.46 3.79
N CYS A 15 -1.67 -9.50 2.88
CA CYS A 15 -2.62 -9.19 1.82
C CYS A 15 -2.05 -9.41 0.42
N VAL A 16 -0.88 -10.05 0.28
CA VAL A 16 -0.27 -10.33 -1.03
C VAL A 16 -1.17 -11.27 -1.83
N GLY A 17 -1.35 -10.97 -3.11
CA GLY A 17 -2.19 -11.74 -4.02
C GLY A 17 -1.52 -12.12 -5.33
N SER A 18 -2.26 -12.81 -6.19
CA SER A 18 -1.82 -13.17 -7.54
C SER A 18 -3.00 -13.26 -8.51
N GLY A 19 -2.71 -13.05 -9.80
CA GLY A 19 -3.71 -13.17 -10.87
C GLY A 19 -4.04 -14.62 -11.20
N MET A 20 -3.03 -15.51 -11.23
CA MET A 20 -3.16 -16.89 -11.69
C MET A 20 -2.75 -17.95 -10.66
N GLY A 21 -2.03 -17.59 -9.61
CA GLY A 21 -1.53 -18.51 -8.59
C GLY A 21 -0.37 -19.37 -9.08
N GLY A 22 -0.34 -20.63 -8.63
CA GLY A 22 0.73 -21.58 -8.94
C GLY A 22 0.60 -22.19 -10.33
N ALA A 23 0.95 -21.45 -11.38
CA ALA A 23 0.81 -21.89 -12.78
C ALA A 23 1.50 -23.24 -13.07
N ALA A 24 2.68 -23.47 -12.51
CA ALA A 24 3.39 -24.74 -12.66
C ALA A 24 2.64 -25.92 -12.02
N ALA A 25 2.01 -25.71 -10.86
CA ALA A 25 1.20 -26.72 -10.19
C ALA A 25 -0.09 -27.03 -10.97
N LEU A 26 -0.74 -26.00 -11.53
CA LEU A 26 -1.90 -26.17 -12.43
C LEU A 26 -1.54 -27.02 -13.67
N ARG A 27 -0.39 -26.74 -14.31
CA ARG A 27 0.12 -27.56 -15.42
C ARG A 27 0.38 -29.00 -14.97
N GLY A 28 0.98 -29.17 -13.79
CA GLY A 28 1.18 -30.48 -13.17
C GLY A 28 -0.13 -31.27 -13.07
N MET A 29 -1.14 -30.67 -12.45
CA MET A 29 -2.45 -31.29 -12.25
C MET A 29 -3.16 -31.70 -13.53
N HIS A 30 -3.17 -30.81 -14.54
CA HIS A 30 -4.01 -31.01 -15.72
C HIS A 30 -3.30 -31.72 -16.87
N LYS A 31 -2.03 -31.40 -17.12
CA LYS A 31 -1.25 -31.93 -18.26
C LYS A 31 -0.38 -33.09 -17.84
N ASP A 32 0.46 -32.90 -16.83
CA ASP A 32 1.43 -33.93 -16.44
C ASP A 32 0.73 -35.15 -15.83
N ARG A 33 -0.33 -34.96 -15.02
CA ARG A 33 -1.13 -36.07 -14.47
C ARG A 33 -1.89 -36.83 -15.57
N PHE A 34 -2.43 -36.13 -16.56
CA PHE A 34 -3.11 -36.76 -17.71
C PHE A 34 -2.15 -37.62 -18.54
N LEU A 35 -0.87 -37.23 -18.63
CA LEU A 35 0.20 -37.96 -19.29
C LEU A 35 0.88 -39.02 -18.41
N ASP A 36 0.31 -39.30 -17.23
CA ASP A 36 0.85 -40.25 -16.23
C ASP A 36 2.31 -39.97 -15.83
N ARG A 37 2.68 -38.68 -15.76
CA ARG A 37 4.01 -38.26 -15.29
C ARG A 37 4.06 -38.23 -13.75
N PRO A 38 5.22 -38.54 -13.15
CA PRO A 38 5.37 -38.48 -11.70
C PRO A 38 5.22 -37.05 -11.19
N LEU A 39 4.35 -36.87 -10.19
CA LEU A 39 4.06 -35.58 -9.54
C LEU A 39 3.78 -35.81 -8.06
N GLN A 40 4.11 -34.81 -7.23
CA GLN A 40 3.78 -34.83 -5.81
C GLN A 40 2.26 -35.03 -5.59
N ASN A 41 1.91 -35.74 -4.52
CA ASN A 41 0.52 -36.11 -4.24
C ASN A 41 -0.32 -34.90 -3.81
N ASP A 42 0.33 -33.94 -3.16
CA ASP A 42 -0.26 -32.71 -2.62
C ASP A 42 -0.17 -31.51 -3.56
N ILE A 43 0.12 -31.73 -4.86
CA ILE A 43 0.31 -30.66 -5.87
C ILE A 43 -0.87 -29.69 -5.96
N PHE A 44 -2.08 -30.15 -5.63
CA PHE A 44 -3.28 -29.32 -5.63
C PHE A 44 -3.16 -28.12 -4.67
N GLN A 45 -2.51 -28.29 -3.53
CA GLN A 45 -2.35 -27.20 -2.57
C GLN A 45 -1.47 -26.06 -3.12
N GLU A 46 -0.47 -26.39 -3.94
CA GLU A 46 0.47 -25.40 -4.51
C GLU A 46 -0.15 -24.59 -5.66
N ALA A 47 -1.30 -25.03 -6.18
CA ALA A 47 -2.02 -24.30 -7.22
C ALA A 47 -2.80 -23.09 -6.66
N PHE A 48 -3.18 -23.10 -5.39
CA PHE A 48 -4.01 -22.03 -4.82
C PHE A 48 -3.25 -20.71 -4.71
N VAL A 49 -3.92 -19.62 -5.08
CA VAL A 49 -3.39 -18.25 -5.03
C VAL A 49 -2.91 -17.88 -3.61
N ASN A 50 -3.60 -18.35 -2.56
CA ASN A 50 -3.27 -18.01 -1.18
C ASN A 50 -2.12 -18.83 -0.58
N THR A 51 -1.65 -19.88 -1.25
CA THR A 51 -0.62 -20.79 -0.70
C THR A 51 0.72 -20.08 -0.54
N MET A 52 1.06 -19.14 -1.42
CA MET A 52 2.29 -18.35 -1.31
C MET A 52 2.28 -17.49 -0.02
N SER A 53 1.12 -16.90 0.30
CA SER A 53 0.93 -16.17 1.56
C SER A 53 0.97 -17.09 2.78
N ALA A 54 0.48 -18.32 2.65
CA ALA A 54 0.57 -19.35 3.69
C ALA A 54 2.02 -19.77 3.96
N TRP A 55 2.81 -20.05 2.91
CA TRP A 55 4.24 -20.35 3.02
C TRP A 55 5.03 -19.23 3.69
N VAL A 56 4.76 -17.97 3.31
CA VAL A 56 5.38 -16.81 3.96
C VAL A 56 5.05 -16.78 5.47
N ASN A 57 3.82 -17.12 5.84
CA ASN A 57 3.44 -17.18 7.25
C ASN A 57 4.13 -18.33 7.99
N MET A 58 4.09 -19.54 7.43
CA MET A 58 4.65 -20.75 8.02
C MET A 58 6.17 -20.70 8.16
N LEU A 59 6.87 -20.04 7.21
CA LEU A 59 8.33 -20.04 7.17
C LEU A 59 8.96 -18.79 7.81
N LEU A 60 8.27 -17.65 7.88
CA LEU A 60 8.90 -16.37 8.29
C LEU A 60 8.13 -15.59 9.36
N LEU A 61 6.81 -15.44 9.18
CA LEU A 61 6.05 -14.49 10.00
C LEU A 61 5.57 -15.12 11.30
N SER A 62 5.01 -16.34 11.22
CA SER A 62 4.27 -16.99 12.31
C SER A 62 3.21 -16.06 12.91
N SER A 63 2.46 -15.36 12.08
CA SER A 63 1.38 -14.47 12.51
C SER A 63 0.04 -15.19 12.57
N SER A 64 -0.84 -14.69 13.44
CA SER A 64 -2.25 -15.06 13.53
C SER A 64 -3.15 -13.88 13.14
N GLY A 65 -2.64 -12.95 12.34
CA GLY A 65 -3.37 -11.78 11.86
C GLY A 65 -4.12 -12.01 10.55
N PRO A 66 -4.73 -10.95 9.99
CA PRO A 66 -5.55 -11.06 8.78
C PRO A 66 -4.78 -11.61 7.59
N ILE A 67 -5.34 -12.62 6.92
CA ILE A 67 -4.86 -13.12 5.63
C ILE A 67 -5.94 -12.91 4.56
N LYS A 68 -5.66 -12.03 3.59
CA LYS A 68 -6.62 -11.65 2.53
C LYS A 68 -5.92 -11.65 1.19
N THR A 69 -6.15 -12.67 0.37
CA THR A 69 -5.40 -12.86 -0.88
C THR A 69 -6.24 -12.41 -2.08
N PRO A 70 -6.03 -11.20 -2.62
CA PRO A 70 -6.82 -10.73 -3.76
C PRO A 70 -6.43 -11.41 -5.07
N THR A 71 -7.40 -11.45 -5.98
CA THR A 71 -7.20 -11.76 -7.39
C THR A 71 -7.86 -10.66 -8.22
N GLY A 72 -7.02 -9.80 -8.79
CA GLY A 72 -7.40 -8.64 -9.60
C GLY A 72 -6.78 -8.66 -11.00
N ALA A 73 -6.41 -9.84 -11.50
CA ALA A 73 -5.60 -10.01 -12.71
C ALA A 73 -4.38 -9.06 -12.69
N CYS A 74 -4.21 -8.23 -13.72
CA CYS A 74 -3.11 -7.26 -13.83
C CYS A 74 -3.11 -6.15 -12.77
N ALA A 75 -4.23 -5.92 -12.08
CA ALA A 75 -4.37 -4.91 -11.02
C ALA A 75 -4.19 -5.47 -9.59
N THR A 76 -3.89 -6.76 -9.45
CA THR A 76 -3.83 -7.46 -8.15
C THR A 76 -2.96 -6.76 -7.11
N ALA A 77 -1.78 -6.28 -7.48
CA ALA A 77 -0.89 -5.61 -6.51
C ALA A 77 -1.45 -4.30 -5.94
N VAL A 78 -2.21 -3.52 -6.72
CA VAL A 78 -2.83 -2.29 -6.20
C VAL A 78 -4.09 -2.61 -5.40
N GLU A 79 -4.85 -3.63 -5.82
CA GLU A 79 -5.96 -4.17 -5.01
C GLU A 79 -5.46 -4.73 -3.67
N SER A 80 -4.30 -5.39 -3.66
CA SER A 80 -3.59 -5.83 -2.44
C SER A 80 -3.21 -4.66 -1.54
N LEU A 81 -2.67 -3.57 -2.12
CA LEU A 81 -2.37 -2.35 -1.37
C LEU A 81 -3.65 -1.77 -0.73
N GLU A 82 -4.76 -1.71 -1.46
CA GLU A 82 -6.04 -1.23 -0.93
C GLU A 82 -6.58 -2.13 0.19
N MET A 83 -6.53 -3.45 0.01
CA MET A 83 -6.95 -4.40 1.05
C MET A 83 -6.10 -4.27 2.31
N GLY A 84 -4.78 -4.13 2.17
CA GLY A 84 -3.87 -3.89 3.29
C GLY A 84 -4.12 -2.55 3.98
N TYR A 85 -4.25 -1.47 3.19
CA TYR A 85 -4.59 -0.13 3.69
C TYR A 85 -5.91 -0.15 4.46
N GLY A 86 -6.97 -0.72 3.88
CA GLY A 86 -8.28 -0.87 4.53
C GLY A 86 -8.22 -1.74 5.80
N THR A 87 -7.40 -2.79 5.81
CA THR A 87 -7.22 -3.65 6.99
C THR A 87 -6.58 -2.89 8.15
N ILE A 88 -5.62 -2.01 7.86
CA ILE A 88 -5.00 -1.14 8.87
C ILE A 88 -5.97 -0.06 9.35
N ILE A 89 -6.66 0.61 8.43
CA ILE A 89 -7.63 1.67 8.77
C ILE A 89 -8.83 1.12 9.57
N GLN A 90 -9.24 -0.13 9.34
CA GLN A 90 -10.28 -0.81 10.12
C GLN A 90 -9.81 -1.27 11.51
N GLY A 91 -8.53 -1.09 11.87
CA GLY A 91 -7.97 -1.53 13.15
C GLY A 91 -7.76 -3.05 13.26
N LYS A 92 -7.86 -3.80 12.15
CA LYS A 92 -7.66 -5.26 12.14
C LYS A 92 -6.18 -5.66 12.14
N ALA A 93 -5.30 -4.76 11.70
CA ALA A 93 -3.86 -4.94 11.72
C ALA A 93 -3.16 -3.59 11.91
N ARG A 94 -1.90 -3.61 12.35
CA ARG A 94 -1.03 -2.43 12.43
C ARG A 94 0.10 -2.47 11.40
N VAL A 95 0.36 -3.64 10.83
CA VAL A 95 1.33 -3.92 9.78
C VAL A 95 0.69 -4.87 8.78
N CYS A 96 0.85 -4.61 7.48
CA CYS A 96 0.43 -5.54 6.43
C CYS A 96 1.52 -5.71 5.38
N PHE A 97 1.76 -6.97 4.98
CA PHE A 97 2.43 -7.28 3.72
C PHE A 97 1.42 -7.09 2.58
N VAL A 98 1.82 -6.40 1.53
CA VAL A 98 1.00 -6.12 0.34
C VAL A 98 1.85 -6.30 -0.90
N GLY A 99 1.24 -6.58 -2.04
CA GLY A 99 1.95 -6.77 -3.29
C GLY A 99 1.28 -7.78 -4.21
N GLY A 100 2.05 -8.27 -5.17
CA GLY A 100 1.56 -9.23 -6.15
C GLY A 100 2.67 -10.10 -6.71
N PHE A 101 2.29 -11.27 -7.19
CA PHE A 101 3.17 -12.19 -7.90
C PHE A 101 2.41 -12.86 -9.04
N ASP A 102 3.12 -13.24 -10.10
CA ASP A 102 2.63 -14.16 -11.12
C ASP A 102 3.81 -14.74 -11.90
N ASP A 103 3.62 -15.95 -12.40
CA ASP A 103 4.65 -16.68 -13.14
C ASP A 103 4.41 -16.66 -14.65
N LEU A 104 5.43 -16.99 -15.44
CA LEU A 104 5.35 -17.17 -16.90
C LEU A 104 5.30 -18.67 -17.20
N GLY A 105 4.32 -19.10 -18.00
CA GLY A 105 4.16 -20.50 -18.40
C GLY A 105 3.72 -20.62 -19.85
N GLU A 106 3.91 -21.81 -20.43
CA GLU A 106 3.57 -22.15 -21.82
C GLU A 106 2.09 -21.86 -22.09
N GLU A 107 1.20 -22.39 -21.25
CA GLU A 107 -0.25 -22.28 -21.43
C GLU A 107 -0.71 -20.82 -21.33
N GLY A 108 -0.21 -20.08 -20.33
CA GLY A 108 -0.55 -18.66 -20.15
C GLY A 108 -0.11 -17.80 -21.33
N SER A 109 1.13 -17.97 -21.78
CA SER A 109 1.68 -17.20 -22.91
C SER A 109 0.94 -17.49 -24.21
N TYR A 110 0.58 -18.75 -24.46
CA TYR A 110 -0.20 -19.15 -25.62
C TYR A 110 -1.60 -18.52 -25.62
N GLU A 111 -2.31 -18.57 -24.49
CA GLU A 111 -3.66 -18.00 -24.40
C GLU A 111 -3.68 -16.47 -24.49
N PHE A 112 -2.70 -15.76 -23.92
CA PHE A 112 -2.57 -14.33 -24.15
C PHE A 112 -2.30 -13.98 -25.62
N GLY A 113 -1.57 -14.85 -26.33
CA GLY A 113 -1.40 -14.76 -27.78
C GLY A 113 -2.71 -14.94 -28.55
N ASN A 114 -3.51 -15.95 -28.19
CA ASN A 114 -4.83 -16.20 -28.80
C ASN A 114 -5.80 -15.03 -28.57
N MET A 115 -5.69 -14.35 -27.42
CA MET A 115 -6.47 -13.15 -27.12
C MET A 115 -6.00 -11.90 -27.89
N GLY A 116 -4.89 -11.98 -28.63
CA GLY A 116 -4.28 -10.83 -29.31
C GLY A 116 -3.75 -9.76 -28.34
N ALA A 117 -3.40 -10.16 -27.11
CA ALA A 117 -2.99 -9.23 -26.07
C ALA A 117 -1.46 -9.02 -26.01
N THR A 118 -0.70 -10.09 -26.24
CA THR A 118 0.77 -10.04 -26.31
C THR A 118 1.27 -9.58 -27.67
N SER A 119 2.47 -8.97 -27.69
CA SER A 119 3.14 -8.61 -28.93
C SER A 119 3.54 -9.87 -29.73
N ASN A 120 3.23 -9.92 -31.02
CA ASN A 120 3.67 -11.01 -31.89
C ASN A 120 5.14 -10.83 -32.28
N THR A 121 6.03 -11.62 -31.68
CA THR A 121 7.49 -11.50 -31.86
C THR A 121 7.94 -11.66 -33.32
N VAL A 122 7.31 -12.54 -34.10
CA VAL A 122 7.66 -12.72 -35.54
C VAL A 122 7.36 -11.44 -36.31
N LYS A 123 6.17 -10.87 -36.09
CA LYS A 123 5.79 -9.58 -36.69
C LYS A 123 6.74 -8.46 -36.24
N GLU A 124 7.12 -8.43 -34.97
CA GLU A 124 8.07 -7.43 -34.46
C GLU A 124 9.43 -7.52 -35.16
N PHE A 125 9.95 -8.74 -35.36
CA PHE A 125 11.18 -8.95 -36.13
C PHE A 125 11.06 -8.52 -37.59
N THR A 126 9.90 -8.73 -38.26
CA THR A 126 9.72 -8.22 -39.64
C THR A 126 9.73 -6.70 -39.71
N HIS A 127 9.41 -6.01 -38.61
CA HIS A 127 9.54 -4.55 -38.49
C HIS A 127 10.94 -4.11 -38.00
N GLY A 128 11.91 -5.03 -37.92
CA GLY A 128 13.28 -4.73 -37.52
C GLY A 128 13.47 -4.47 -36.04
N ARG A 129 12.51 -4.83 -35.18
CA ARG A 129 12.58 -4.57 -33.73
C ARG A 129 13.40 -5.63 -33.01
N ALA A 130 14.37 -5.19 -32.22
CA ALA A 130 15.06 -6.03 -31.25
C ALA A 130 14.17 -6.31 -30.02
N PRO A 131 14.37 -7.42 -29.28
CA PRO A 131 13.57 -7.73 -28.09
C PRO A 131 13.51 -6.59 -27.06
N ARG A 132 14.59 -5.82 -26.90
CA ARG A 132 14.69 -4.69 -25.97
C ARG A 132 13.73 -3.54 -26.25
N GLU A 133 13.16 -3.44 -27.45
CA GLU A 133 12.27 -2.37 -27.91
C GLU A 133 10.85 -2.87 -28.25
N MET A 134 10.56 -4.15 -28.00
CA MET A 134 9.23 -4.74 -28.25
C MET A 134 8.17 -4.21 -27.26
N SER A 135 8.57 -3.90 -26.02
CA SER A 135 7.72 -3.18 -25.07
C SER A 135 7.98 -1.67 -25.20
N ARG A 136 7.05 -0.96 -25.83
CA ARG A 136 7.17 0.47 -26.13
C ARG A 136 5.87 1.22 -25.86
N PRO A 137 5.52 1.40 -24.58
CA PRO A 137 4.32 2.15 -24.20
C PRO A 137 4.28 3.55 -24.79
N ALA A 138 3.09 4.05 -25.11
CA ALA A 138 2.79 5.33 -25.74
C ALA A 138 3.40 5.57 -27.14
N ALA A 139 4.19 4.64 -27.67
CA ALA A 139 4.76 4.74 -29.01
C ALA A 139 3.71 4.52 -30.10
N SER A 140 3.83 5.19 -31.24
CA SER A 140 2.90 5.06 -32.38
C SER A 140 2.84 3.63 -32.94
N THR A 141 3.95 2.90 -32.85
CA THR A 141 4.07 1.54 -33.39
C THR A 141 3.87 0.44 -32.34
N ARG A 142 3.32 0.75 -31.16
CA ARG A 142 3.09 -0.24 -30.09
C ARG A 142 2.23 -1.41 -30.55
N GLY A 143 2.64 -2.63 -30.18
CA GLY A 143 2.17 -3.87 -30.81
C GLY A 143 1.55 -4.91 -29.87
N GLY A 144 1.33 -4.60 -28.60
CA GLY A 144 0.94 -5.57 -27.57
C GLY A 144 1.89 -5.54 -26.36
N PHE A 145 1.53 -6.23 -25.29
CA PHE A 145 2.38 -6.30 -24.11
C PHE A 145 3.42 -7.40 -24.21
N MET A 146 4.55 -7.23 -23.50
CA MET A 146 5.58 -8.26 -23.34
C MET A 146 5.45 -8.93 -21.97
N GLU A 147 5.42 -10.26 -21.90
CA GLU A 147 5.12 -11.02 -20.69
C GLU A 147 6.39 -11.51 -19.95
N PRO A 148 6.71 -10.95 -18.77
CA PRO A 148 7.66 -11.50 -17.81
C PRO A 148 6.99 -12.30 -16.68
N GLN A 149 7.82 -12.75 -15.73
CA GLN A 149 7.43 -13.35 -14.45
C GLN A 149 8.04 -12.58 -13.28
N GLY A 150 7.47 -12.74 -12.09
CA GLY A 150 8.10 -12.36 -10.84
C GLY A 150 7.13 -11.90 -9.76
N CYS A 151 7.68 -11.30 -8.71
CA CYS A 151 6.92 -10.81 -7.57
C CYS A 151 7.37 -9.42 -7.15
N GLY A 152 6.51 -8.71 -6.43
CA GLY A 152 6.84 -7.46 -5.76
C GLY A 152 6.04 -7.37 -4.47
N THR A 153 6.70 -6.98 -3.38
CA THR A 153 6.11 -6.87 -2.05
C THR A 153 6.49 -5.54 -1.41
N GLN A 154 5.58 -4.96 -0.66
CA GLN A 154 5.79 -3.83 0.24
C GLN A 154 5.30 -4.20 1.64
N ILE A 155 5.85 -3.50 2.64
CA ILE A 155 5.36 -3.56 4.01
C ILE A 155 4.78 -2.19 4.33
N ILE A 156 3.47 -2.15 4.62
CA ILE A 156 2.78 -0.94 5.05
C ILE A 156 2.45 -1.04 6.54
N MET A 157 2.48 0.10 7.22
CA MET A 157 2.34 0.18 8.67
C MET A 157 1.58 1.45 9.05
N THR A 158 0.98 1.46 10.24
CA THR A 158 0.59 2.73 10.86
C THR A 158 1.84 3.60 11.05
N ALA A 159 1.75 4.91 10.72
CA ALA A 159 2.88 5.83 10.83
C ALA A 159 3.44 5.89 12.26
N LYS A 160 2.56 5.88 13.27
CA LYS A 160 2.93 5.84 14.70
C LYS A 160 3.83 4.64 15.03
N LEU A 161 3.47 3.44 14.55
CA LEU A 161 4.28 2.24 14.77
C LEU A 161 5.61 2.30 14.01
N ALA A 162 5.61 2.82 12.78
CA ALA A 162 6.84 2.95 11.99
C ALA A 162 7.87 3.86 12.68
N LEU A 163 7.40 4.97 13.26
CA LEU A 163 8.22 5.90 14.05
C LEU A 163 8.71 5.24 15.35
N GLU A 164 7.81 4.58 16.09
CA GLU A 164 8.13 3.87 17.34
C GLU A 164 9.22 2.81 17.14
N MET A 165 9.08 2.02 16.06
CA MET A 165 10.05 1.00 15.67
C MET A 165 11.34 1.57 15.07
N GLY A 166 11.34 2.83 14.62
CA GLY A 166 12.45 3.41 13.88
C GLY A 166 12.78 2.62 12.61
N VAL A 167 11.76 2.32 11.79
CA VAL A 167 11.96 1.72 10.46
C VAL A 167 12.08 2.80 9.39
N PRO A 168 12.81 2.56 8.28
CA PRO A 168 12.83 3.51 7.16
C PRO A 168 11.42 3.68 6.59
N ILE A 169 11.02 4.93 6.36
CA ILE A 169 9.71 5.28 5.77
C ILE A 169 9.97 5.84 4.38
N TYR A 170 9.63 5.06 3.35
CA TYR A 170 9.92 5.40 1.95
C TYR A 170 8.86 6.31 1.30
N GLY A 171 7.65 6.33 1.86
CA GLY A 171 6.52 7.09 1.33
C GLY A 171 5.29 6.90 2.19
N ILE A 172 4.32 7.78 2.01
CA ILE A 172 3.02 7.73 2.68
C ILE A 172 2.01 7.29 1.63
N VAL A 173 1.20 6.28 1.94
CA VAL A 173 0.04 5.89 1.12
C VAL A 173 -1.11 6.83 1.50
N ALA A 174 -1.43 7.77 0.61
CA ALA A 174 -2.42 8.81 0.86
C ALA A 174 -3.85 8.32 0.58
N LEU A 175 -4.02 7.59 -0.51
CA LEU A 175 -5.30 7.05 -0.96
C LEU A 175 -5.07 5.82 -1.83
N THR A 176 -5.99 4.87 -1.75
CA THR A 176 -6.11 3.74 -2.66
C THR A 176 -7.58 3.55 -2.99
N THR A 177 -7.88 3.15 -4.21
CA THR A 177 -9.25 2.82 -4.63
C THR A 177 -9.23 1.78 -5.73
N THR A 178 -10.24 0.92 -5.73
CA THR A 178 -10.61 0.09 -6.87
C THR A 178 -11.99 0.49 -7.40
N ALA A 179 -12.20 0.24 -8.69
CA ALA A 179 -13.47 0.48 -9.37
C ALA A 179 -13.70 -0.56 -10.47
N SER A 180 -14.93 -1.05 -10.55
CA SER A 180 -15.47 -1.68 -11.75
C SER A 180 -15.84 -0.61 -12.79
N ASP A 181 -16.43 -1.00 -13.91
CA ASP A 181 -16.83 -0.07 -14.96
C ASP A 181 -18.34 -0.02 -15.13
N LYS A 182 -18.84 -0.64 -16.20
CA LYS A 182 -20.23 -0.57 -16.61
C LYS A 182 -20.63 -1.86 -17.32
N ILE A 183 -21.90 -1.94 -17.71
CA ILE A 183 -22.40 -3.06 -18.51
C ILE A 183 -21.58 -3.17 -19.80
N GLY A 184 -21.04 -4.36 -20.04
CA GLY A 184 -20.25 -4.69 -21.22
C GLY A 184 -20.31 -6.17 -21.55
N ARG A 185 -19.67 -6.55 -22.66
CA ARG A 185 -19.54 -7.96 -23.12
C ARG A 185 -18.09 -8.36 -23.43
N SER A 186 -17.13 -7.48 -23.13
CA SER A 186 -15.70 -7.72 -23.33
C SER A 186 -14.98 -7.63 -21.97
N ILE A 187 -14.52 -8.76 -21.47
CA ILE A 187 -13.73 -8.88 -20.22
C ILE A 187 -12.37 -8.17 -20.30
N PRO A 188 -11.61 -8.22 -21.41
CA PRO A 188 -10.29 -7.57 -21.50
C PRO A 188 -10.35 -6.07 -21.83
N ALA A 189 -11.54 -5.51 -22.07
CA ALA A 189 -11.67 -4.09 -22.36
C ALA A 189 -11.22 -3.25 -21.15
N PRO A 190 -10.42 -2.19 -21.35
CA PRO A 190 -10.00 -1.32 -20.26
C PRO A 190 -11.19 -0.51 -19.74
N VAL A 191 -11.05 -0.03 -18.50
CA VAL A 191 -12.15 0.57 -17.74
C VAL A 191 -11.95 2.04 -17.44
N GLN A 192 -13.04 2.76 -17.22
CA GLN A 192 -13.04 4.19 -16.87
C GLN A 192 -13.62 4.47 -15.49
N GLY A 193 -14.24 3.50 -14.81
CA GLY A 193 -14.84 3.73 -13.50
C GLY A 193 -13.88 4.27 -12.42
N ILE A 194 -12.57 4.13 -12.59
CA ILE A 194 -11.57 4.74 -11.71
C ILE A 194 -11.57 6.29 -11.75
N LEU A 195 -12.20 6.91 -12.75
CA LEU A 195 -12.54 8.35 -12.78
C LEU A 195 -13.22 8.81 -11.48
N THR A 196 -13.98 7.92 -10.82
CA THR A 196 -14.70 8.22 -9.58
C THR A 196 -13.82 8.62 -8.41
N ILE A 197 -12.49 8.38 -8.45
CA ILE A 197 -11.55 8.91 -7.45
C ILE A 197 -11.52 10.46 -7.43
N ALA A 198 -11.84 11.08 -8.56
CA ALA A 198 -11.85 12.52 -8.76
C ALA A 198 -13.26 13.12 -8.61
N ARG A 199 -14.28 12.33 -8.21
CA ARG A 199 -15.67 12.80 -8.15
C ARG A 199 -15.82 13.95 -7.14
N GLU A 200 -16.25 15.11 -7.59
CA GLU A 200 -16.69 16.20 -6.72
C GLU A 200 -17.81 17.02 -7.34
N LYS A 201 -18.65 17.60 -6.49
CA LYS A 201 -19.67 18.56 -6.90
C LYS A 201 -18.98 19.90 -7.20
N THR A 202 -18.81 20.19 -8.49
CA THR A 202 -18.02 21.32 -9.01
C THR A 202 -18.68 22.70 -8.81
N SER A 203 -19.91 22.78 -8.29
CA SER A 203 -20.76 23.98 -8.37
C SER A 203 -20.71 24.91 -7.15
N ASN A 204 -19.60 25.00 -6.43
CA ASN A 204 -19.53 25.88 -5.26
C ASN A 204 -18.99 27.26 -5.64
N LYS A 205 -19.81 28.30 -5.45
CA LYS A 205 -19.44 29.72 -5.67
C LYS A 205 -18.25 30.16 -4.80
N PHE A 206 -18.00 29.45 -3.70
CA PHE A 206 -16.95 29.77 -2.72
C PHE A 206 -16.15 28.51 -2.36
N PRO A 207 -14.85 28.64 -2.03
CA PRO A 207 -14.02 27.53 -1.58
C PRO A 207 -14.59 26.87 -0.31
N ASN A 208 -14.52 25.55 -0.24
CA ASN A 208 -14.94 24.82 0.96
C ASN A 208 -13.98 25.11 2.13
N PRO A 209 -14.45 25.62 3.28
CA PRO A 209 -13.60 25.90 4.45
C PRO A 209 -12.82 24.69 4.98
N LEU A 210 -13.32 23.47 4.77
CA LEU A 210 -12.63 22.25 5.19
C LEU A 210 -11.33 22.00 4.44
N LEU A 211 -11.16 22.53 3.23
CA LEU A 211 -9.89 22.47 2.51
C LEU A 211 -8.83 23.39 3.12
N ASP A 212 -9.22 24.44 3.85
CA ASP A 212 -8.29 25.31 4.57
C ASP A 212 -7.78 24.63 5.85
N ILE A 213 -6.48 24.32 5.87
CA ILE A 213 -5.82 23.72 7.02
C ILE A 213 -5.86 24.63 8.26
N ARG A 214 -5.89 25.96 8.10
CA ARG A 214 -5.98 26.93 9.20
C ARG A 214 -7.35 26.88 9.86
N TYR A 215 -8.41 26.77 9.05
CA TYR A 215 -9.77 26.55 9.54
C TYR A 215 -9.84 25.26 10.36
N ARG A 216 -9.38 24.13 9.80
CA ARG A 216 -9.38 22.83 10.51
C ARG A 216 -8.58 22.90 11.81
N ARG A 217 -7.38 23.49 11.80
CA ARG A 217 -6.55 23.68 13.00
C ARG A 217 -7.26 24.50 14.08
N ARG A 218 -7.96 25.58 13.70
CA ARG A 218 -8.73 26.40 14.65
C ARG A 218 -9.85 25.58 15.31
N GLN A 219 -10.61 24.83 14.53
CA GLN A 219 -11.69 23.96 15.03
C GLN A 219 -11.15 22.87 15.99
N ILE A 220 -10.05 22.22 15.62
CA ILE A 220 -9.38 21.23 16.47
C ILE A 220 -8.95 21.88 17.79
N THR A 221 -8.32 23.06 17.74
CA THR A 221 -7.84 23.75 18.94
C THR A 221 -8.98 24.12 19.89
N GLN A 222 -10.13 24.53 19.35
CA GLN A 222 -11.32 24.83 20.15
C GLN A 222 -11.89 23.58 20.81
N ARG A 223 -12.13 22.52 20.03
CA ARG A 223 -12.69 21.26 20.55
C ARG A 223 -11.77 20.57 21.56
N LYS A 224 -10.44 20.65 21.38
CA LYS A 224 -9.49 20.16 22.40
C LYS A 224 -9.69 20.87 23.75
N LYS A 225 -10.00 22.18 23.77
CA LYS A 225 -10.30 22.88 25.02
C LYS A 225 -11.59 22.38 25.67
N GLU A 226 -12.58 21.99 24.87
CA GLU A 226 -13.84 21.41 25.36
C GLU A 226 -13.60 20.04 25.99
N ILE A 227 -12.81 19.16 25.36
CA ILE A 227 -12.41 17.86 25.91
C ILE A 227 -11.65 18.03 27.24
N GLN A 228 -10.74 19.00 27.32
CA GLN A 228 -10.01 19.26 28.57
C GLN A 228 -10.92 19.79 29.69
N LYS A 229 -11.94 20.61 29.35
CA LYS A 229 -12.95 21.04 30.32
C LYS A 229 -13.79 19.87 30.80
N TRP A 230 -14.21 18.98 29.90
CA TRP A 230 -14.93 17.75 30.23
C TRP A 230 -14.10 16.86 31.17
N LYS A 231 -12.85 16.56 30.82
CA LYS A 231 -11.92 15.79 31.67
C LYS A 231 -11.81 16.38 33.07
N ALA A 232 -11.64 17.70 33.18
CA ALA A 232 -11.54 18.39 34.46
C ALA A 232 -12.85 18.33 35.27
N SER A 233 -14.00 18.30 34.61
CA SER A 233 -15.31 18.12 35.25
C SER A 233 -15.47 16.72 35.82
N GLU A 234 -15.18 15.68 35.03
CA GLU A 234 -15.27 14.27 35.46
C GLU A 234 -14.34 13.96 36.64
N LEU A 235 -13.12 14.50 36.62
CA LEU A 235 -12.19 14.35 37.75
C LEU A 235 -12.70 15.02 39.03
N LYS A 236 -13.45 16.12 38.93
CA LYS A 236 -14.09 16.75 40.10
C LYS A 236 -15.24 15.91 40.64
N VAL A 237 -16.05 15.31 39.76
CA VAL A 237 -17.11 14.38 40.17
C VAL A 237 -16.49 13.20 40.92
N LEU A 238 -15.44 12.59 40.37
CA LEU A 238 -14.71 11.48 41.02
C LEU A 238 -14.14 11.89 42.38
N TYR A 239 -13.64 13.12 42.51
CA TYR A 239 -13.16 13.64 43.79
C TYR A 239 -14.28 13.76 44.84
N HIS A 240 -15.46 14.27 44.45
CA HIS A 240 -16.62 14.33 45.35
C HIS A 240 -17.16 12.94 45.72
N GLU A 241 -17.16 11.98 44.78
CA GLU A 241 -17.47 10.58 45.08
C GLU A 241 -16.50 10.02 46.13
N MET A 242 -15.20 10.28 45.98
CA MET A 242 -14.18 9.86 46.94
C MET A 242 -14.42 10.44 48.34
N GLU A 243 -14.77 11.73 48.45
CA GLU A 243 -15.10 12.36 49.73
C GLU A 243 -16.37 11.76 50.35
N ALA A 244 -17.41 11.51 49.55
CA ALA A 244 -18.67 10.94 50.02
C ALA A 244 -18.53 9.46 50.42
N THR A 245 -17.62 8.70 49.81
CA THR A 245 -17.47 7.27 50.15
C THR A 245 -16.61 7.04 51.39
N LYS A 246 -15.73 7.99 51.75
CA LYS A 246 -14.99 7.97 53.03
C LYS A 246 -15.91 7.93 54.26
N THR A 247 -17.16 8.41 54.15
CA THR A 247 -18.12 8.46 55.25
C THR A 247 -19.09 7.27 55.29
N GLN A 248 -19.20 6.46 54.23
CA GLN A 248 -20.17 5.35 54.15
C GLN A 248 -19.55 3.95 54.09
N GLY A 249 -18.21 3.85 54.00
CA GLY A 249 -17.49 2.59 53.88
C GLY A 249 -17.60 2.00 52.47
N VAL A 250 -16.49 1.48 51.94
CA VAL A 250 -16.19 1.06 50.53
C VAL A 250 -15.66 2.22 49.66
N PRO A 251 -15.01 2.03 48.48
CA PRO A 251 -14.02 1.05 48.03
C PRO A 251 -12.55 1.52 48.26
N GLY A 252 -11.57 0.62 48.08
CA GLY A 252 -10.13 0.91 48.25
C GLY A 252 -9.55 1.91 47.23
N SER A 253 -8.34 2.43 47.49
CA SER A 253 -7.62 3.38 46.63
C SER A 253 -7.55 2.96 45.16
N ASP A 254 -7.54 1.66 44.91
CA ASP A 254 -7.36 1.06 43.59
C ASP A 254 -8.55 1.34 42.66
N TYR A 255 -9.78 1.45 43.19
CA TYR A 255 -10.96 1.81 42.41
C TYR A 255 -10.83 3.24 41.85
N PHE A 256 -10.48 4.20 42.70
CA PHE A 256 -10.34 5.60 42.29
C PHE A 256 -9.18 5.79 41.31
N GLN A 257 -8.07 5.04 41.48
CA GLN A 257 -6.98 5.04 40.52
C GLN A 257 -7.36 4.41 39.17
N ASP A 258 -8.17 3.36 39.16
CA ASP A 258 -8.69 2.77 37.92
C ASP A 258 -9.66 3.71 37.20
N ARG A 259 -10.60 4.32 37.93
CA ARG A 259 -11.53 5.33 37.40
C ARG A 259 -10.82 6.55 36.84
N ALA A 260 -9.79 7.06 37.53
CA ALA A 260 -8.97 8.14 37.01
C ALA A 260 -8.31 7.75 35.69
N ARG A 261 -7.67 6.57 35.61
CA ARG A 261 -7.08 6.05 34.36
C ARG A 261 -8.12 5.87 33.25
N HIS A 262 -9.35 5.50 33.59
CA HIS A 262 -10.44 5.39 32.62
C HIS A 262 -10.80 6.76 32.01
N ILE A 263 -10.98 7.78 32.84
CA ILE A 263 -11.26 9.16 32.39
C ILE A 263 -10.13 9.67 31.48
N GLU A 264 -8.87 9.36 31.82
CA GLU A 264 -7.74 9.75 30.98
C GLU A 264 -7.73 9.05 29.62
N LYS A 265 -8.04 7.74 29.58
CA LYS A 265 -8.17 6.99 28.33
C LYS A 265 -9.31 7.50 27.47
N GLU A 266 -10.43 7.87 28.08
CA GLU A 266 -11.57 8.42 27.37
C GLU A 266 -11.27 9.80 26.78
N ALA A 267 -10.64 10.68 27.55
CA ALA A 267 -10.18 11.98 27.02
C ALA A 267 -9.21 11.80 25.84
N ALA A 268 -8.28 10.84 25.93
CA ALA A 268 -7.36 10.52 24.84
C ALA A 268 -8.08 9.96 23.61
N ARG A 269 -9.12 9.12 23.80
CA ARG A 269 -9.97 8.59 22.73
C ARG A 269 -10.70 9.71 22.00
N GLU A 270 -11.35 10.62 22.74
CA GLU A 270 -12.06 11.77 22.14
C GLU A 270 -11.11 12.68 21.36
N GLU A 271 -9.90 12.90 21.88
CA GLU A 271 -8.89 13.70 21.17
C GLU A 271 -8.43 12.99 19.88
N GLU A 272 -8.23 11.68 19.92
CA GLU A 272 -7.88 10.90 18.73
C GLU A 272 -9.00 10.92 17.67
N GLU A 273 -10.25 10.71 18.07
CA GLU A 273 -11.42 10.79 17.18
C GLU A 273 -11.56 12.17 16.53
N LEU A 274 -11.33 13.24 17.29
CA LEU A 274 -11.29 14.61 16.78
C LEU A 274 -10.22 14.79 15.71
N LEU A 275 -9.00 14.30 15.98
CA LEU A 275 -7.89 14.39 15.03
C LEU A 275 -8.13 13.53 13.79
N GLN A 276 -8.76 12.35 13.92
CA GLN A 276 -9.14 11.54 12.78
C GLN A 276 -10.21 12.23 11.94
N SER A 277 -11.26 12.76 12.56
CA SER A 277 -12.36 13.46 11.89
C SER A 277 -11.88 14.70 11.14
N MET A 278 -11.20 15.62 11.83
CA MET A 278 -10.82 16.92 11.26
C MET A 278 -9.45 16.90 10.57
N GLY A 279 -8.56 15.97 10.93
CA GLY A 279 -7.25 15.85 10.30
C GLY A 279 -7.30 14.99 9.05
N ASN A 280 -7.87 13.78 9.15
CA ASN A 280 -7.71 12.73 8.14
C ASN A 280 -8.97 12.49 7.30
N HIS A 281 -10.16 12.57 7.91
CA HIS A 281 -11.42 12.09 7.31
C HIS A 281 -12.39 13.23 6.92
N PHE A 282 -11.98 14.49 7.06
CA PHE A 282 -12.83 15.67 6.87
C PHE A 282 -13.52 15.74 5.49
N TRP A 283 -13.00 15.02 4.50
CA TRP A 283 -13.46 15.01 3.11
C TRP A 283 -14.34 13.80 2.76
N ARG A 284 -14.41 12.74 3.58
CA ARG A 284 -15.03 11.45 3.18
C ARG A 284 -16.54 11.54 2.93
N GLU A 285 -17.22 12.38 3.70
CA GLU A 285 -18.68 12.56 3.65
C GLU A 285 -19.08 13.86 2.93
N ASP A 286 -18.11 14.64 2.46
CA ASP A 286 -18.36 15.90 1.77
C ASP A 286 -18.33 15.70 0.24
N PRO A 287 -19.48 15.80 -0.46
CA PRO A 287 -19.53 15.57 -1.90
C PRO A 287 -18.82 16.66 -2.71
N SER A 288 -18.44 17.78 -2.10
CA SER A 288 -17.71 18.87 -2.78
C SER A 288 -16.19 18.71 -2.76
N ILE A 289 -15.67 17.67 -2.10
CA ILE A 289 -14.24 17.38 -2.05
C ILE A 289 -13.99 16.01 -2.66
N ALA A 290 -13.28 15.96 -3.79
CA ALA A 290 -12.92 14.69 -4.39
C ALA A 290 -12.03 13.85 -3.46
N PRO A 291 -12.16 12.51 -3.44
CA PRO A 291 -11.29 11.64 -2.64
C PRO A 291 -9.80 11.95 -2.81
N ILE A 292 -9.30 12.08 -4.05
CA ILE A 292 -7.90 12.43 -4.31
C ILE A 292 -7.52 13.83 -3.79
N ARG A 293 -8.41 14.82 -3.94
CA ARG A 293 -8.19 16.18 -3.42
C ARG A 293 -8.11 16.17 -1.90
N GLY A 294 -9.04 15.49 -1.25
CA GLY A 294 -9.08 15.33 0.21
C GLY A 294 -7.84 14.66 0.77
N ALA A 295 -7.39 13.56 0.14
CA ALA A 295 -6.19 12.85 0.53
C ALA A 295 -4.91 13.70 0.45
N LEU A 296 -4.78 14.52 -0.59
CA LEU A 296 -3.68 15.49 -0.73
C LEU A 296 -3.80 16.65 0.29
N ALA A 297 -5.00 17.20 0.45
CA ALA A 297 -5.28 18.32 1.34
C ALA A 297 -5.09 18.00 2.83
N THR A 298 -5.19 16.72 3.24
CA THR A 298 -4.78 16.25 4.58
C THR A 298 -3.36 16.72 4.92
N TRP A 299 -2.47 16.75 3.93
CA TRP A 299 -1.06 17.10 4.06
C TRP A 299 -0.73 18.51 3.53
N GLY A 300 -1.75 19.31 3.23
CA GLY A 300 -1.58 20.66 2.67
C GLY A 300 -1.11 20.67 1.22
N LEU A 301 -1.31 19.57 0.49
CA LEU A 301 -1.01 19.47 -0.94
C LEU A 301 -2.25 19.72 -1.80
N THR A 302 -2.05 20.24 -3.00
CA THR A 302 -3.10 20.41 -4.01
C THR A 302 -2.96 19.37 -5.11
N ILE A 303 -3.91 19.36 -6.06
CA ILE A 303 -3.79 18.49 -7.23
C ILE A 303 -2.52 18.81 -8.05
N ASP A 304 -2.02 20.04 -8.02
CA ASP A 304 -0.81 20.50 -8.73
C ASP A 304 0.49 19.89 -8.19
N ASP A 305 0.47 19.39 -6.96
CA ASP A 305 1.63 18.76 -6.32
C ASP A 305 1.83 17.29 -6.74
N VAL A 306 0.87 16.68 -7.45
CA VAL A 306 1.04 15.36 -8.06
C VAL A 306 1.98 15.53 -9.26
N ALA A 307 3.24 15.13 -9.12
CA ALA A 307 4.24 15.41 -10.15
C ALA A 307 4.38 14.27 -11.18
N ILE A 308 4.11 13.03 -10.76
CA ILE A 308 4.24 11.85 -11.63
C ILE A 308 2.96 11.03 -11.69
N ALA A 309 2.71 10.44 -12.85
CA ALA A 309 1.73 9.38 -13.04
C ALA A 309 2.45 8.11 -13.53
N SER A 310 2.58 7.12 -12.66
CA SER A 310 3.08 5.79 -13.02
C SER A 310 1.93 5.02 -13.66
N LEU A 311 1.94 4.99 -14.99
CA LEU A 311 0.86 4.43 -15.78
C LEU A 311 1.04 2.92 -15.95
N HIS A 312 -0.09 2.22 -16.02
CA HIS A 312 -0.12 0.79 -16.26
C HIS A 312 0.56 0.46 -17.58
N GLY A 313 0.28 1.20 -18.66
CA GLY A 313 1.21 1.35 -19.78
C GLY A 313 1.71 0.05 -20.39
N THR A 314 0.80 -0.77 -20.90
CA THR A 314 1.08 -2.15 -21.34
C THR A 314 1.59 -2.27 -22.78
N SER A 315 1.85 -1.18 -23.50
CA SER A 315 2.17 -1.20 -24.94
C SER A 315 1.03 -1.73 -25.80
N THR A 316 -0.22 -1.63 -25.31
CA THR A 316 -1.45 -1.96 -26.04
C THR A 316 -2.21 -0.69 -26.42
N GLN A 317 -2.75 -0.63 -27.63
CA GLN A 317 -3.36 0.60 -28.16
C GLN A 317 -4.56 1.07 -27.33
N VAL A 318 -5.45 0.15 -26.98
CA VAL A 318 -6.72 0.46 -26.32
C VAL A 318 -6.52 0.85 -24.85
N ASN A 319 -5.64 0.16 -24.13
CA ASN A 319 -5.34 0.49 -22.73
C ASN A 319 -4.74 1.89 -22.59
N GLU A 320 -3.73 2.22 -23.38
CA GLU A 320 -2.96 3.45 -23.15
C GLU A 320 -3.71 4.70 -23.52
N LYS A 321 -4.54 4.64 -24.59
CA LYS A 321 -5.46 5.73 -24.90
C LYS A 321 -6.49 5.92 -23.79
N ASN A 322 -7.06 4.82 -23.29
CA ASN A 322 -8.03 4.86 -22.20
C ASN A 322 -7.42 5.42 -20.91
N GLU A 323 -6.28 4.89 -20.49
CA GLU A 323 -5.57 5.30 -19.28
C GLU A 323 -5.15 6.78 -19.32
N SER A 324 -4.57 7.23 -20.44
CA SER A 324 -4.22 8.64 -20.62
C SER A 324 -5.46 9.53 -20.58
N SER A 325 -6.55 9.13 -21.25
CA SER A 325 -7.84 9.82 -21.18
C SER A 325 -8.41 9.91 -19.77
N VAL A 326 -8.32 8.83 -18.98
CA VAL A 326 -8.79 8.82 -17.59
C VAL A 326 -8.01 9.81 -16.74
N ILE A 327 -6.67 9.77 -16.80
CA ILE A 327 -5.83 10.70 -16.04
C ILE A 327 -6.05 12.15 -16.48
N GLN A 328 -6.12 12.40 -17.79
CA GLN A 328 -6.43 13.72 -18.35
C GLN A 328 -7.74 14.27 -17.76
N GLN A 329 -8.82 13.49 -17.80
CA GLN A 329 -10.12 13.90 -17.29
C GLN A 329 -10.12 14.12 -15.77
N GLN A 330 -9.41 13.28 -14.99
CA GLN A 330 -9.25 13.50 -13.55
C GLN A 330 -8.56 14.84 -13.27
N LEU A 331 -7.43 15.12 -13.92
CA LEU A 331 -6.67 16.35 -13.72
C LEU A 331 -7.47 17.58 -14.15
N GLN A 332 -8.12 17.52 -15.31
CA GLN A 332 -8.97 18.60 -15.82
C GLN A 332 -10.16 18.88 -14.89
N HIS A 333 -10.86 17.83 -14.43
CA HIS A 333 -12.01 17.98 -13.54
C HIS A 333 -11.63 18.61 -12.20
N LEU A 334 -10.44 18.30 -11.69
CA LEU A 334 -9.92 18.84 -10.44
C LEU A 334 -9.29 20.23 -10.60
N GLY A 335 -9.29 20.80 -11.81
CA GLY A 335 -8.76 22.13 -12.08
C GLY A 335 -7.23 22.21 -11.99
N ARG A 336 -6.53 21.16 -12.42
CA ARG A 336 -5.06 21.17 -12.58
C ARG A 336 -4.64 22.38 -13.42
N GLU A 337 -3.58 23.07 -13.02
CA GLU A 337 -3.08 24.24 -13.73
C GLU A 337 -2.58 23.88 -15.15
N LYS A 338 -2.97 24.69 -16.15
CA LYS A 338 -2.47 24.52 -17.52
C LYS A 338 -0.97 24.82 -17.57
N GLY A 339 -0.21 23.98 -18.26
CA GLY A 339 1.25 24.07 -18.31
C GLY A 339 1.96 23.34 -17.17
N ASN A 340 1.22 22.77 -16.22
CA ASN A 340 1.76 21.89 -15.17
C ASN A 340 1.34 20.42 -15.41
N PRO A 341 1.83 19.74 -16.46
CA PRO A 341 1.47 18.35 -16.72
C PRO A 341 2.06 17.40 -15.68
N VAL A 342 1.38 16.29 -15.42
CA VAL A 342 1.99 15.15 -14.72
C VAL A 342 2.97 14.46 -15.65
N ILE A 343 4.11 14.02 -15.12
CA ILE A 343 5.10 13.29 -15.91
C ILE A 343 4.76 11.80 -15.91
N ALA A 344 4.45 11.24 -17.07
CA ALA A 344 4.11 9.84 -17.23
C ALA A 344 5.35 8.94 -17.12
N VAL A 345 5.27 7.91 -16.30
CA VAL A 345 6.31 6.88 -16.14
C VAL A 345 5.78 5.54 -16.62
N PHE A 346 6.46 4.96 -17.61
CA PHE A 346 6.08 3.70 -18.25
C PHE A 346 7.09 2.59 -17.94
N GLN A 347 7.17 2.15 -16.68
CA GLN A 347 8.17 1.17 -16.23
C GLN A 347 8.21 -0.12 -17.08
N LYS A 348 7.06 -0.54 -17.63
CA LYS A 348 6.93 -1.75 -18.45
C LYS A 348 7.70 -1.71 -19.77
N HIS A 349 8.14 -0.53 -20.22
CA HIS A 349 9.06 -0.45 -21.36
C HIS A 349 10.36 -1.24 -21.10
N LEU A 350 10.78 -1.32 -19.83
CA LEU A 350 11.99 -2.03 -19.39
C LEU A 350 11.65 -3.43 -18.86
N THR A 351 10.63 -3.51 -18.01
CA THR A 351 10.37 -4.73 -17.23
C THR A 351 9.44 -5.72 -17.92
N GLY A 352 8.69 -5.28 -18.93
CA GLY A 352 7.50 -5.99 -19.40
C GLY A 352 6.36 -5.96 -18.37
N HIS A 353 5.30 -6.74 -18.62
CA HIS A 353 4.08 -6.81 -17.82
C HIS A 353 3.93 -8.12 -17.00
N PRO A 354 4.32 -8.14 -15.71
CA PRO A 354 4.31 -9.37 -14.88
C PRO A 354 2.93 -9.68 -14.27
N LYS A 355 1.85 -9.43 -15.03
CA LYS A 355 0.46 -9.64 -14.59
C LYS A 355 0.20 -9.07 -13.18
N GLY A 356 -0.08 -9.91 -12.19
CA GLY A 356 -0.42 -9.53 -10.82
C GLY A 356 0.65 -8.74 -10.07
N ALA A 357 1.93 -8.92 -10.39
CA ALA A 357 3.02 -8.16 -9.77
C ALA A 357 3.17 -6.72 -10.31
N ALA A 358 2.46 -6.37 -11.38
CA ALA A 358 2.71 -5.15 -12.15
C ALA A 358 2.62 -3.88 -11.29
N GLY A 359 1.53 -3.75 -10.52
CA GLY A 359 1.35 -2.61 -9.61
C GLY A 359 2.39 -2.53 -8.50
N ALA A 360 2.94 -3.67 -8.06
CA ALA A 360 3.94 -3.72 -6.99
C ALA A 360 5.30 -3.22 -7.49
N TRP A 361 5.69 -3.58 -8.72
CA TRP A 361 6.91 -3.04 -9.34
C TRP A 361 6.80 -1.54 -9.59
N MET A 362 5.62 -1.10 -10.05
CA MET A 362 5.34 0.31 -10.26
C MET A 362 5.40 1.10 -8.94
N LEU A 363 4.85 0.55 -7.86
CA LEU A 363 4.90 1.18 -6.54
C LEU A 363 6.35 1.28 -6.03
N ASN A 364 7.15 0.23 -6.19
CA ASN A 364 8.58 0.27 -5.86
C ASN A 364 9.29 1.38 -6.64
N GLY A 365 9.00 1.52 -7.93
CA GLY A 365 9.52 2.59 -8.77
C GLY A 365 9.08 3.97 -8.27
N CYS A 366 7.80 4.17 -7.93
CA CYS A 366 7.31 5.43 -7.36
C CYS A 366 8.03 5.81 -6.06
N LEU A 367 8.24 4.85 -5.15
CA LEU A 367 8.97 5.09 -3.90
C LEU A 367 10.44 5.45 -4.14
N GLN A 368 11.08 4.84 -5.14
CA GLN A 368 12.44 5.20 -5.56
C GLN A 368 12.50 6.61 -6.17
N ILE A 369 11.51 6.99 -6.96
CA ILE A 369 11.41 8.35 -7.53
C ILE A 369 11.24 9.37 -6.41
N LEU A 370 10.39 9.11 -5.42
CA LEU A 370 10.25 9.98 -4.24
C LEU A 370 11.59 10.19 -3.52
N GLY A 371 12.34 9.11 -3.29
CA GLY A 371 13.61 9.18 -2.55
C GLY A 371 14.77 9.83 -3.32
N THR A 372 14.75 9.80 -4.66
CA THR A 372 15.87 10.26 -5.49
C THR A 372 15.60 11.55 -6.26
N GLY A 373 14.33 11.91 -6.47
CA GLY A 373 13.93 12.98 -7.39
C GLY A 373 14.20 12.66 -8.87
N LEU A 374 14.66 11.45 -9.20
CA LEU A 374 14.94 11.04 -10.57
C LEU A 374 13.70 10.41 -11.20
N ILE A 375 13.10 11.07 -12.18
CA ILE A 375 11.99 10.53 -12.97
C ILE A 375 12.54 9.78 -14.19
N PRO A 376 12.37 8.45 -14.29
CA PRO A 376 12.88 7.69 -15.42
C PRO A 376 12.03 7.93 -16.68
N GLY A 377 12.69 8.17 -17.81
CA GLY A 377 12.03 8.33 -19.10
C GLY A 377 11.77 6.99 -19.80
N ASN A 378 10.75 6.96 -20.65
CA ASN A 378 10.44 5.82 -21.49
C ASN A 378 11.40 5.75 -22.68
N ARG A 379 12.51 5.02 -22.54
CA ARG A 379 13.55 4.93 -23.58
C ARG A 379 13.08 4.30 -24.89
N ASN A 380 11.98 3.56 -24.86
CA ASN A 380 11.42 2.89 -26.03
C ASN A 380 10.26 3.66 -26.67
N ALA A 381 9.86 4.81 -26.13
CA ALA A 381 8.99 5.76 -26.81
C ALA A 381 9.79 6.48 -27.90
N ASP A 382 10.06 5.76 -28.99
CA ASP A 382 10.79 6.25 -30.16
C ASP A 382 10.05 7.38 -30.87
N ASN A 383 8.74 7.25 -31.01
CA ASN A 383 7.85 8.32 -31.43
C ASN A 383 6.53 8.21 -30.67
N VAL A 384 6.22 9.20 -29.84
CA VAL A 384 4.93 9.24 -29.12
C VAL A 384 3.80 9.29 -30.13
N GLU A 385 2.77 8.49 -29.89
CA GLU A 385 1.56 8.44 -30.70
C GLU A 385 0.93 9.84 -30.84
N PRO A 386 0.69 10.36 -32.05
CA PRO A 386 0.14 11.72 -32.25
C PRO A 386 -1.16 11.99 -31.50
N THR A 387 -2.04 11.00 -31.38
CA THR A 387 -3.30 11.15 -30.61
C THR A 387 -3.09 11.41 -29.11
N MET A 388 -1.88 11.20 -28.58
CA MET A 388 -1.56 11.52 -27.20
C MET A 388 -1.41 13.03 -26.95
N GLU A 389 -1.26 13.83 -28.01
CA GLU A 389 -1.22 15.31 -27.91
C GLU A 389 -2.55 15.90 -27.39
N GLU A 390 -3.66 15.16 -27.52
CA GLU A 390 -4.97 15.52 -26.94
C GLU A 390 -4.95 15.56 -25.40
N PHE A 391 -3.96 14.93 -24.76
CA PHE A 391 -3.83 14.84 -23.30
C PHE A 391 -2.85 15.89 -22.76
N ASP A 392 -3.22 17.16 -22.82
CA ASP A 392 -2.37 18.32 -22.49
C ASP A 392 -1.90 18.41 -21.03
N HIS A 393 -2.51 17.65 -20.10
CA HIS A 393 -2.06 17.53 -18.71
C HIS A 393 -1.07 16.37 -18.48
N ILE A 394 -0.60 15.69 -19.53
CA ILE A 394 0.33 14.55 -19.41
C ILE A 394 1.58 14.78 -20.27
N GLY A 395 2.76 14.69 -19.65
CA GLY A 395 4.05 14.71 -20.33
C GLY A 395 4.60 13.31 -20.54
N PHE A 396 5.08 13.01 -21.76
CA PHE A 396 5.61 11.69 -22.16
C PHE A 396 7.12 11.74 -22.41
N PRO A 397 7.98 11.78 -21.37
CA PRO A 397 9.42 11.90 -21.56
C PRO A 397 10.05 10.59 -22.03
N CYS A 398 10.97 10.68 -22.99
CA CYS A 398 11.78 9.55 -23.44
C CYS A 398 13.15 9.43 -22.72
N ARG A 399 13.51 10.44 -21.91
CA ARG A 399 14.77 10.52 -21.17
C ARG A 399 14.51 10.79 -19.69
N ASN A 400 15.48 10.41 -18.86
CA ASN A 400 15.41 10.67 -17.44
C ASN A 400 15.42 12.18 -17.16
N ILE A 401 14.67 12.60 -16.14
CA ILE A 401 14.60 13.98 -15.66
C ILE A 401 14.99 13.96 -14.18
N GLN A 402 16.07 14.65 -13.82
CA GLN A 402 16.42 14.88 -12.43
C GLN A 402 15.69 16.15 -11.95
N THR A 403 14.85 16.01 -10.93
CA THR A 403 14.18 17.14 -10.29
C THR A 403 14.86 17.50 -8.97
N ASP A 404 14.44 18.61 -8.36
CA ASP A 404 14.78 19.03 -7.00
C ASP A 404 13.99 18.27 -5.92
N GLY A 405 13.03 17.43 -6.34
CA GLY A 405 12.22 16.57 -5.50
C GLY A 405 10.87 16.26 -6.14
N VAL A 406 10.25 15.19 -5.67
CA VAL A 406 8.90 14.79 -6.09
C VAL A 406 8.01 14.75 -4.84
N LYS A 407 6.90 15.50 -4.87
CA LYS A 407 6.01 15.64 -3.71
C LYS A 407 5.02 14.48 -3.61
N ALA A 408 4.35 14.15 -4.71
CA ALA A 408 3.35 13.10 -4.78
C ALA A 408 3.36 12.39 -6.13
N PHE A 409 2.86 11.15 -6.13
CA PHE A 409 2.67 10.33 -7.31
C PHE A 409 1.24 9.79 -7.38
N SER A 410 0.77 9.56 -8.60
CA SER A 410 -0.36 8.69 -8.88
C SER A 410 0.13 7.40 -9.55
N LEU A 411 -0.46 6.27 -9.21
CA LEU A 411 -0.18 4.97 -9.81
C LEU A 411 -1.52 4.36 -10.23
N THR A 412 -1.69 4.06 -11.51
CA THR A 412 -2.87 3.41 -12.06
C THR A 412 -2.57 1.99 -12.51
N SER A 413 -3.54 1.09 -12.33
CA SER A 413 -3.45 -0.28 -12.80
C SER A 413 -4.80 -0.75 -13.31
N PHE A 414 -4.79 -1.39 -14.48
CA PHE A 414 -5.99 -1.89 -15.14
C PHE A 414 -5.83 -3.38 -15.40
N GLY A 415 -6.76 -4.18 -14.89
CA GLY A 415 -6.81 -5.63 -15.07
C GLY A 415 -8.09 -6.08 -15.76
N PHE A 416 -8.01 -7.27 -16.37
CA PHE A 416 -9.16 -7.94 -16.96
C PHE A 416 -10.26 -8.16 -15.92
N GLY A 417 -11.51 -8.24 -16.39
CA GLY A 417 -12.66 -8.38 -15.51
C GLY A 417 -13.05 -7.07 -14.83
N GLN A 418 -12.83 -5.96 -15.52
CA GLN A 418 -13.12 -4.61 -15.06
C GLN A 418 -12.41 -4.23 -13.75
N LYS A 419 -11.14 -4.60 -13.57
CA LYS A 419 -10.38 -4.27 -12.37
C LYS A 419 -9.59 -2.98 -12.58
N GLY A 420 -10.21 -1.82 -12.33
CA GLY A 420 -9.50 -0.55 -12.25
C GLY A 420 -8.99 -0.31 -10.83
N ALA A 421 -7.75 0.11 -10.68
CA ALA A 421 -7.16 0.44 -9.38
C ALA A 421 -6.25 1.65 -9.48
N GLN A 422 -6.27 2.51 -8.45
CA GLN A 422 -5.41 3.69 -8.38
C GLN A 422 -4.93 3.92 -6.96
N ALA A 423 -3.64 4.21 -6.82
CA ALA A 423 -3.00 4.59 -5.57
C ALA A 423 -2.36 5.96 -5.70
N VAL A 424 -2.49 6.76 -4.65
CA VAL A 424 -1.83 8.06 -4.52
C VAL A 424 -0.89 7.96 -3.34
N GLY A 425 0.38 8.27 -3.58
CA GLY A 425 1.40 8.29 -2.55
C GLY A 425 2.14 9.63 -2.52
N MET A 426 2.79 9.90 -1.40
CA MET A 426 3.52 11.14 -1.20
C MET A 426 4.84 10.94 -0.47
N HIS A 427 5.68 11.96 -0.59
CA HIS A 427 7.01 11.98 0.00
C HIS A 427 6.95 11.87 1.53
N PRO A 428 7.81 11.04 2.17
CA PRO A 428 7.76 10.82 3.63
C PRO A 428 8.08 12.08 4.45
N LYS A 429 8.74 13.08 3.85
CA LYS A 429 9.02 14.39 4.50
C LYS A 429 7.80 15.07 5.09
N TYR A 430 6.61 14.88 4.51
CA TYR A 430 5.38 15.47 5.03
C TYR A 430 4.99 14.86 6.38
N LEU A 431 5.28 13.58 6.62
CA LEU A 431 5.14 12.96 7.95
C LEU A 431 6.15 13.52 8.93
N PHE A 432 7.41 13.71 8.51
CA PHE A 432 8.43 14.24 9.43
C PHE A 432 8.16 15.70 9.80
N ALA A 433 7.60 16.49 8.89
CA ALA A 433 7.24 17.88 9.11
C ALA A 433 6.14 18.08 10.17
N VAL A 434 5.35 17.04 10.49
CA VAL A 434 4.34 17.12 11.57
C VAL A 434 4.90 16.72 12.94
N LEU A 435 6.12 16.19 13.00
CA LEU A 435 6.77 15.81 14.26
C LEU A 435 7.46 17.03 14.89
N GLY A 436 7.55 17.03 16.22
CA GLY A 436 8.47 17.93 16.93
C GLY A 436 9.93 17.52 16.70
N GLU A 437 10.85 18.38 17.09
CA GLU A 437 12.30 18.15 16.95
C GLU A 437 12.77 16.91 17.73
N ASP A 438 12.35 16.75 18.99
CA ASP A 438 12.77 15.60 19.81
C ASP A 438 12.27 14.26 19.26
N PRO A 439 10.96 14.07 18.96
CA PRO A 439 10.48 12.82 18.38
C PRO A 439 11.13 12.49 17.03
N TYR A 440 11.41 13.50 16.20
CA TYR A 440 12.10 13.30 14.93
C TYR A 440 13.55 12.84 15.14
N THR A 441 14.28 13.47 16.06
CA THR A 441 15.66 13.11 16.40
C THR A 441 15.75 11.70 16.99
N GLU A 442 14.80 11.32 17.85
CA GLU A 442 14.69 9.97 18.40
C GLU A 442 14.46 8.94 17.27
N TYR A 443 13.54 9.23 16.35
CA TYR A 443 13.30 8.40 15.17
C TYR A 443 14.57 8.23 14.33
N CYS A 444 15.26 9.33 13.99
CA CYS A 444 16.49 9.31 13.20
C CYS A 444 17.57 8.45 13.85
N THR A 445 17.72 8.53 15.17
CA THR A 445 18.66 7.72 15.94
C THR A 445 18.34 6.23 15.81
N LYS A 446 17.07 5.85 16.04
CA LYS A 446 16.60 4.45 15.91
C LYS A 446 16.75 3.93 14.48
N ALA A 447 16.35 4.71 13.49
CA ALA A 447 16.40 4.36 12.07
C ALA A 447 17.84 4.17 11.58
N THR A 448 18.75 5.05 11.97
CA THR A 448 20.18 4.94 11.62
C THR A 448 20.81 3.70 12.25
N ALA A 449 20.51 3.43 13.53
CA ALA A 449 20.99 2.24 14.22
C ALA A 449 20.47 0.94 13.54
N ARG A 450 19.19 0.94 13.13
CA ARG A 450 18.58 -0.16 12.38
C ARG A 450 19.25 -0.35 11.02
N GLN A 451 19.49 0.73 10.27
CA GLN A 451 20.12 0.66 8.96
C GLN A 451 21.52 0.04 9.02
N ARG A 452 22.33 0.40 10.04
CA ARG A 452 23.65 -0.22 10.26
C ARG A 452 23.55 -1.72 10.52
N LYS A 453 22.60 -2.15 11.35
CA LYS A 453 22.34 -3.58 11.62
C LYS A 453 21.86 -4.32 10.36
N ALA A 454 20.92 -3.72 9.62
CA ALA A 454 20.37 -4.29 8.40
C ALA A 454 21.43 -4.43 7.29
N CYS A 455 22.30 -3.43 7.11
CA CYS A 455 23.41 -3.50 6.17
C CYS A 455 24.36 -4.66 6.49
N ARG A 456 24.75 -4.82 7.76
CA ARG A 456 25.56 -5.96 8.20
C ARG A 456 24.87 -7.30 7.93
N TYR A 457 23.59 -7.42 8.28
CA TYR A 457 22.80 -8.63 8.04
C TYR A 457 22.70 -8.94 6.54
N PHE A 458 22.44 -7.94 5.70
CA PHE A 458 22.36 -8.10 4.25
C PHE A 458 23.68 -8.57 3.65
N HIS A 459 24.81 -7.92 3.96
CA HIS A 459 26.11 -8.34 3.42
C HIS A 459 26.48 -9.75 3.87
N ASN A 460 26.31 -10.06 5.16
CA ASN A 460 26.58 -11.41 5.67
C ASN A 460 25.67 -12.47 5.06
N GLY A 461 24.37 -12.16 4.92
CA GLY A 461 23.40 -13.07 4.30
C GLY A 461 23.66 -13.27 2.82
N PHE A 462 24.05 -12.22 2.10
CA PHE A 462 24.32 -12.28 0.66
C PHE A 462 25.56 -13.12 0.35
N ILE A 463 26.68 -12.90 1.05
CA ILE A 463 27.91 -13.67 0.80
C ILE A 463 27.79 -15.15 1.22
N ASN A 464 26.93 -15.45 2.20
CA ASN A 464 26.77 -16.80 2.75
C ASN A 464 25.49 -17.50 2.29
N ASN A 465 24.75 -16.95 1.33
CA ASN A 465 23.45 -17.48 0.87
C ASN A 465 22.44 -17.74 2.00
N SER A 466 22.39 -16.86 3.00
CA SER A 466 21.56 -16.98 4.21
C SER A 466 20.65 -15.76 4.44
N LEU A 467 20.34 -14.99 3.39
CA LEU A 467 19.34 -13.91 3.44
C LEU A 467 17.96 -14.43 3.84
N PHE A 468 17.59 -15.61 3.33
CA PHE A 468 16.41 -16.34 3.77
C PHE A 468 16.83 -17.39 4.79
N ALA A 469 16.16 -17.37 5.94
CA ALA A 469 16.31 -18.37 6.98
C ALA A 469 14.92 -18.74 7.51
N GLY A 470 14.39 -19.87 7.02
CA GLY A 470 13.11 -20.41 7.46
C GLY A 470 13.13 -20.70 8.97
N LYS A 471 12.05 -20.33 9.65
CA LYS A 471 11.88 -20.59 11.09
C LYS A 471 11.34 -21.99 11.31
N SER A 472 11.94 -22.70 12.26
CA SER A 472 11.50 -24.04 12.67
C SER A 472 10.43 -24.00 13.77
N HIS A 473 10.33 -22.91 14.52
CA HIS A 473 9.40 -22.77 15.65
C HIS A 473 8.70 -21.42 15.64
N ALA A 474 7.46 -21.41 16.15
CA ALA A 474 6.71 -20.21 16.48
C ALA A 474 7.40 -19.43 17.64
N PRO A 475 7.08 -18.14 17.87
CA PRO A 475 7.63 -17.39 18.99
C PRO A 475 7.07 -17.82 20.37
N TYR A 476 6.16 -18.80 20.40
CA TYR A 476 5.54 -19.37 21.60
C TYR A 476 5.59 -20.91 21.53
N SER A 477 5.53 -21.57 22.69
CA SER A 477 5.30 -23.01 22.77
C SER A 477 3.81 -23.37 22.57
N ASP A 478 3.53 -24.65 22.37
CA ASP A 478 2.15 -25.14 22.21
C ASP A 478 1.31 -24.87 23.47
N ASP A 479 1.91 -24.99 24.66
CA ASP A 479 1.24 -24.67 25.95
C ASP A 479 0.90 -23.18 26.08
N GLN A 480 1.66 -22.30 25.43
CA GLN A 480 1.45 -20.85 25.43
C GLN A 480 0.45 -20.39 24.36
N LEU A 481 0.05 -21.24 23.42
CA LEU A 481 -0.74 -20.84 22.25
C LEU A 481 -2.00 -20.06 22.66
N SER A 482 -2.84 -20.63 23.52
CA SER A 482 -4.09 -20.01 23.95
C SER A 482 -3.86 -18.71 24.72
N SER A 483 -2.85 -18.65 25.59
CA SER A 483 -2.60 -17.47 26.42
C SER A 483 -2.06 -16.31 25.59
N VAL A 484 -1.21 -16.59 24.60
CA VAL A 484 -0.69 -15.59 23.68
C VAL A 484 -1.79 -15.09 22.74
N LEU A 485 -2.63 -15.97 22.18
CA LEU A 485 -3.66 -15.55 21.23
C LEU A 485 -4.80 -14.73 21.87
N LEU A 486 -5.17 -15.04 23.11
CA LEU A 486 -6.30 -14.40 23.79
C LEU A 486 -5.93 -13.10 24.52
N ASN A 487 -4.66 -12.94 24.90
CA ASN A 487 -4.22 -11.76 25.64
C ASN A 487 -3.57 -10.73 24.68
N PRO A 488 -4.13 -9.52 24.51
CA PRO A 488 -3.58 -8.53 23.60
C PRO A 488 -2.28 -7.85 24.11
N LYS A 489 -1.88 -8.07 25.37
CA LYS A 489 -0.76 -7.35 26.02
C LYS A 489 0.63 -7.98 25.85
N PRO A 490 0.83 -9.32 25.94
CA PRO A 490 2.14 -9.93 25.83
C PRO A 490 2.88 -9.50 24.56
N ARG A 491 4.19 -9.30 24.70
CA ARG A 491 5.12 -9.00 23.62
C ARG A 491 6.30 -9.96 23.74
N VAL A 492 6.96 -10.24 22.63
CA VAL A 492 8.16 -11.09 22.67
C VAL A 492 9.32 -10.33 23.31
N THR A 493 10.10 -11.03 24.11
CA THR A 493 11.37 -10.55 24.67
C THR A 493 12.52 -11.36 24.08
N GLU A 494 13.73 -10.85 24.21
CA GLU A 494 14.92 -11.53 23.74
C GLU A 494 15.39 -12.51 24.81
N ASP A 495 15.40 -13.80 24.46
CA ASP A 495 15.92 -14.84 25.33
C ASP A 495 17.44 -14.68 25.47
N LYS A 496 17.92 -14.61 26.72
CA LYS A 496 19.33 -14.34 27.02
C LYS A 496 20.25 -15.48 26.60
N ALA A 497 19.74 -16.71 26.51
CA ALA A 497 20.54 -17.88 26.17
C ALA A 497 20.67 -18.08 24.65
N SER A 498 19.55 -17.99 23.92
CA SER A 498 19.53 -18.21 22.47
C SER A 498 19.64 -16.95 21.61
N GLY A 499 19.37 -15.76 22.18
CA GLY A 499 19.22 -14.52 21.42
C GLY A 499 17.95 -14.48 20.55
N GLU A 500 17.08 -15.49 20.65
CA GLU A 500 15.82 -15.55 19.91
C GLU A 500 14.72 -14.73 20.59
N LEU A 501 13.72 -14.33 19.81
CA LEU A 501 12.57 -13.58 20.33
C LEU A 501 11.43 -14.54 20.67
N ARG A 502 11.08 -14.64 21.95
CA ARG A 502 10.06 -15.56 22.46
C ARG A 502 9.11 -14.89 23.46
N TYR A 503 7.93 -15.46 23.63
CA TYR A 503 7.01 -15.07 24.70
C TYR A 503 7.46 -15.66 26.04
N ASP A 504 7.39 -14.86 27.11
CA ASP A 504 7.76 -15.30 28.45
C ASP A 504 6.78 -16.37 28.98
N THR A 505 7.29 -17.31 29.76
CA THR A 505 6.53 -18.43 30.33
C THR A 505 5.54 -18.00 31.43
N ASN A 506 5.69 -16.79 31.99
CA ASN A 506 4.76 -16.20 32.97
C ASN A 506 4.07 -14.94 32.41
N PRO A 507 2.90 -15.05 31.74
CA PRO A 507 2.19 -13.92 31.16
C PRO A 507 1.37 -13.07 32.15
N THR A 508 1.54 -13.25 33.47
CA THR A 508 0.75 -12.60 34.54
C THR A 508 1.33 -11.31 35.11
N ALA A 509 2.35 -10.72 34.50
CA ALA A 509 2.87 -9.40 34.89
C ALA A 509 2.25 -8.25 34.07
#